data_AF-A0A015LHQ8-F1
#
_entry.id   AF-A0A015LHQ8-F1
#
_cell.length_a   1.000
_cell.length_b   1.000
_cell.length_c   1.000
_cell.angle_alpha   90.00
_cell.angle_beta   90.00
_cell.angle_gamma   90.00
#
_symmetry.space_group_name_H-M   'P 1'
#
loop_
_entity.id
_entity.type
_entity.pdbx_description
1 polymer ?
#
loop_
_entity_poly.entity_id
_entity_poly.type
_entity_poly.pdbx_seq_one_letter_code
_entity_poly.pdbx_strand_id
1 'polypeptide(L)'
;MDCLFKDLMMDLNDFKKITKGLIEKEMQRIGLIYFQFFESKSKGKFWDWTTLTGSERLIMLQYFDVTKFIASDRGKKISFLWKEFLNLYQFLRKDLFTDPDIDSFD
;
A
#
# COMPACT_ATOMS: atom_id res chain seq x y z
N MET A 1 -12.40 0.94 12.52
CA MET A 1 -11.65 0.95 11.25
C MET A 1 -11.16 -0.46 11.06
N ASP A 2 -11.78 -1.16 10.11
CA ASP A 2 -11.39 -2.50 9.72
C ASP A 2 -10.08 -2.41 8.90
N CYS A 3 -9.43 -3.55 8.69
CA CYS A 3 -8.16 -3.59 7.98
C CYS A 3 -8.35 -3.15 6.53
N LEU A 4 -7.56 -2.19 6.05
CA LEU A 4 -7.62 -1.68 4.67
C LEU A 4 -7.61 -2.85 3.66
N PHE A 5 -6.76 -3.85 3.89
CA PHE A 5 -6.68 -5.04 3.04
C PHE A 5 -7.89 -5.99 3.16
N LYS A 6 -8.52 -6.06 4.34
CA LYS A 6 -9.78 -6.80 4.54
C LYS A 6 -10.94 -6.13 3.80
N ASP A 7 -11.01 -4.81 3.80
CA ASP A 7 -12.08 -4.06 3.12
C ASP A 7 -11.87 -4.01 1.60
N LEU A 8 -10.63 -4.16 1.13
CA LEU A 8 -10.26 -4.19 -0.28
C LEU A 8 -10.29 -5.58 -0.93
N MET A 9 -10.16 -6.66 -0.16
CA MET A 9 -10.05 -8.03 -0.68
C MET A 9 -11.16 -8.92 -0.11
N MET A 10 -11.84 -9.66 -1.00
CA MET A 10 -12.97 -10.55 -0.69
C MET A 10 -12.67 -11.60 0.41
N ASP A 11 -13.75 -12.14 1.01
CA ASP A 11 -13.89 -13.15 2.09
C ASP A 11 -12.77 -13.19 3.15
N LEU A 12 -13.15 -12.94 4.41
CA LEU A 12 -12.28 -13.02 5.59
C LEU A 12 -11.52 -14.35 5.70
N ASN A 13 -12.09 -15.45 5.22
CA ASN A 13 -11.46 -16.77 5.25
C ASN A 13 -10.35 -16.93 4.21
N ASP A 14 -10.50 -16.35 3.02
CA ASP A 14 -9.46 -16.37 1.97
C ASP A 14 -8.31 -15.43 2.33
N PHE A 15 -8.63 -14.27 2.92
CA PHE A 15 -7.62 -13.37 3.49
C PHE A 15 -6.74 -14.08 4.52
N LYS A 16 -7.36 -14.80 5.47
CA LYS A 16 -6.66 -15.53 6.53
C LYS A 16 -5.81 -16.69 6.01
N LYS A 17 -6.29 -17.44 5.02
CA LYS A 17 -5.64 -18.68 4.58
C LYS A 17 -4.47 -18.45 3.62
N ILE A 18 -4.60 -17.50 2.68
CA ILE A 18 -3.67 -17.42 1.54
C ILE A 18 -3.15 -15.98 1.36
N THR A 19 -4.04 -15.00 1.34
CA THR A 19 -3.68 -13.64 0.90
C THR A 19 -2.72 -12.93 1.86
N LYS A 20 -2.90 -13.10 3.18
CA LYS A 20 -2.01 -12.54 4.21
C LYS A 20 -0.54 -12.86 3.93
N GLY A 21 -0.22 -14.15 3.80
CA GLY A 21 1.16 -14.61 3.65
C GLY A 21 1.78 -14.19 2.31
N LEU A 22 0.96 -14.06 1.25
CA LEU A 22 1.43 -13.55 -0.03
C LEU A 22 1.76 -12.04 0.04
N ILE A 23 0.95 -11.24 0.75
CA ILE A 23 1.24 -9.81 0.97
C ILE A 23 2.52 -9.65 1.79
N GLU A 24 2.67 -10.40 2.88
CA GLU A 24 3.88 -10.34 3.72
C GLU A 24 5.14 -10.67 2.92
N LYS A 25 5.10 -11.73 2.09
CA LYS A 25 6.22 -12.09 1.21
C LYS A 25 6.55 -10.99 0.20
N GLU A 26 5.54 -10.36 -0.38
CA GLU A 26 5.76 -9.28 -1.34
C GLU A 26 6.31 -8.02 -0.67
N MET A 27 5.85 -7.69 0.54
CA MET A 27 6.40 -6.60 1.35
C MET A 27 7.87 -6.87 1.71
N GLN A 28 8.20 -8.09 2.13
CA GLN A 28 9.58 -8.49 2.40
C GLN A 28 10.44 -8.41 1.13
N ARG A 29 9.92 -8.85 -0.02
CA ARG A 29 10.61 -8.78 -1.32
C ARG A 29 11.02 -7.35 -1.70
N ILE A 30 10.21 -6.35 -1.37
CA ILE A 30 10.51 -4.93 -1.63
C ILE A 30 11.30 -4.25 -0.51
N GLY A 31 11.79 -5.01 0.48
CA GLY A 31 12.66 -4.51 1.56
C GLY A 31 11.97 -4.20 2.88
N LEU A 32 10.65 -4.45 3.01
CA LEU A 32 9.91 -4.28 4.28
C LEU A 32 9.95 -5.58 5.09
N ILE A 33 11.15 -5.95 5.55
CA ILE A 33 11.47 -7.28 6.10
C ILE A 33 10.64 -7.61 7.36
N TYR A 34 10.33 -6.61 8.18
CA TYR A 34 9.59 -6.77 9.43
C TYR A 34 8.08 -6.57 9.30
N PHE A 35 7.57 -6.39 8.07
CA PHE A 35 6.14 -6.26 7.86
C PHE A 35 5.43 -7.59 8.10
N GLN A 36 4.42 -7.57 8.97
CA GLN A 36 3.56 -8.70 9.27
C GLN A 36 2.17 -8.25 9.72
N PHE A 37 1.18 -9.11 9.53
CA PHE A 37 -0.14 -8.99 10.14
C PHE A 37 -0.20 -9.80 11.44
N PHE A 38 -0.86 -9.26 12.45
CA PHE A 38 -1.04 -9.90 13.74
C PHE A 38 -2.47 -9.73 14.25
N GLU A 39 -2.93 -10.66 15.10
CA GLU A 39 -4.25 -10.55 15.72
C GLU A 39 -4.22 -9.45 16.79
N SER A 40 -5.18 -8.53 16.69
CA SER A 40 -5.34 -7.45 17.64
C SER A 40 -5.85 -8.00 18.98
N LYS A 41 -5.07 -7.80 20.04
CA LYS A 41 -5.43 -8.25 21.40
C LYS A 41 -6.62 -7.48 21.99
N SER A 42 -6.88 -6.27 21.50
CA SER A 42 -7.88 -5.35 22.07
C SER A 42 -9.25 -5.41 21.40
N LYS A 43 -9.32 -5.93 20.17
CA LYS A 43 -10.55 -6.03 19.38
C LYS A 43 -10.67 -7.46 18.89
N GLY A 44 -11.06 -8.38 19.79
CA GLY A 44 -11.12 -9.81 19.48
C GLY A 44 -11.73 -10.07 18.09
N LYS A 45 -10.95 -10.73 17.22
CA LYS A 45 -11.19 -11.05 15.79
C LYS A 45 -10.71 -10.04 14.73
N PHE A 46 -10.10 -8.92 15.10
CA PHE A 46 -9.52 -7.98 14.12
C PHE A 46 -8.03 -8.22 13.91
N TRP A 47 -7.58 -8.06 12.66
CA TRP A 47 -6.17 -8.12 12.28
C TRP A 47 -5.61 -6.70 12.18
N ASP A 48 -4.49 -6.48 12.84
CA ASP A 48 -3.64 -5.29 12.70
C ASP A 48 -2.38 -5.65 11.90
N TRP A 49 -1.58 -4.65 11.52
CA TRP A 49 -0.32 -4.84 10.78
C TRP A 49 0.79 -3.96 11.35
N THR A 50 2.04 -4.31 11.02
CA THR A 50 3.22 -3.51 11.37
C THR A 50 3.07 -2.08 10.85
N THR A 51 3.09 -1.09 11.73
CA THR A 51 3.07 0.33 11.34
C THR A 51 4.31 0.66 10.51
N LEU A 52 4.09 1.27 9.35
CA LEU A 52 5.17 1.75 8.48
C LEU A 52 5.57 3.17 8.84
N THR A 53 6.88 3.41 8.92
CA THR A 53 7.51 4.73 8.99
C THR A 53 7.37 5.50 7.67
N GLY A 54 7.75 6.78 7.64
CA GLY A 54 7.64 7.59 6.43
C GLY A 54 8.42 7.03 5.24
N SER A 55 9.66 6.57 5.45
CA SER A 55 10.47 5.95 4.41
C SER A 55 9.89 4.62 3.94
N GLU A 56 9.42 3.78 4.86
CA GLU A 56 8.80 2.50 4.53
C GLU A 56 7.50 2.67 3.74
N ARG A 57 6.70 3.69 4.04
CA ARG A 57 5.51 4.04 3.24
C ARG A 57 5.88 4.41 1.80
N LEU A 58 6.99 5.11 1.60
CA LEU A 58 7.46 5.46 0.25
C LEU A 58 7.93 4.23 -0.53
N ILE A 59 8.66 3.32 0.13
CA ILE A 59 9.05 2.04 -0.47
C ILE A 59 7.80 1.25 -0.90
N MET A 60 6.80 1.16 -0.02
CA MET A 60 5.53 0.50 -0.33
C MET A 60 4.84 1.14 -1.54
N LEU A 61 4.67 2.46 -1.55
CA LEU A 61 4.02 3.17 -2.66
C LEU A 61 4.76 2.99 -3.99
N GLN A 62 6.10 2.94 -3.95
CA GLN A 62 6.92 2.87 -5.14
C GLN A 62 7.00 1.45 -5.74
N TYR A 63 7.03 0.41 -4.90
CA TYR A 63 7.38 -0.94 -5.36
C TYR A 63 6.32 -2.01 -5.12
N PHE A 64 5.32 -1.78 -4.28
CA PHE A 64 4.29 -2.78 -4.00
C PHE A 64 3.29 -2.88 -5.15
N ASP A 65 3.21 -4.07 -5.76
CA ASP A 65 2.27 -4.31 -6.86
C ASP A 65 0.90 -4.76 -6.35
N VAL A 66 0.00 -3.79 -6.18
CA VAL A 66 -1.38 -4.01 -5.73
C VAL A 66 -2.17 -4.92 -6.67
N THR A 67 -1.82 -4.96 -7.96
CA THR A 67 -2.58 -5.72 -8.97
C THR A 67 -2.44 -7.23 -8.80
N LYS A 68 -1.39 -7.70 -8.11
CA LYS A 68 -1.21 -9.11 -7.73
C LYS A 68 -2.27 -9.61 -6.75
N PHE A 69 -2.91 -8.71 -6.01
CA PHE A 69 -3.79 -9.06 -4.90
C PHE A 69 -5.21 -8.54 -5.08
N ILE A 70 -5.37 -7.44 -5.82
CA ILE A 70 -6.69 -6.89 -6.17
C ILE A 70 -6.91 -7.15 -7.65
N ALA A 71 -7.75 -8.15 -7.93
CA ALA A 71 -8.11 -8.49 -9.30
C ALA A 71 -8.90 -7.36 -9.99
N SER A 72 -9.01 -7.47 -11.31
CA SER A 72 -9.82 -6.61 -12.19
C SER A 72 -9.31 -5.17 -12.34
N ASP A 73 -10.14 -4.36 -13.01
CA ASP A 73 -9.95 -2.91 -13.20
C ASP A 73 -9.77 -2.16 -11.86
N ARG A 74 -10.35 -2.68 -10.76
CA ARG A 74 -10.20 -2.08 -9.43
C ARG A 74 -8.72 -2.01 -9.00
N GLY A 75 -7.96 -3.09 -9.15
CA GLY A 75 -6.54 -3.11 -8.79
C GLY A 75 -5.71 -2.14 -9.63
N LYS A 76 -6.03 -2.03 -10.92
CA LYS A 76 -5.38 -1.08 -11.84
C LYS A 76 -5.63 0.36 -11.42
N LYS A 77 -6.88 0.71 -11.11
CA LYS A 77 -7.25 2.06 -10.62
C LYS A 77 -6.53 2.42 -9.32
N ILE A 78 -6.44 1.48 -8.37
CA ILE A 78 -5.72 1.72 -7.12
C ILE A 78 -4.22 1.91 -7.38
N SER A 79 -3.62 1.06 -8.22
CA SER A 79 -2.22 1.20 -8.60
C SER A 79 -1.95 2.55 -9.28
N PHE A 80 -2.84 3.00 -10.15
CA PHE A 80 -2.77 4.33 -10.77
C PHE A 80 -2.81 5.44 -9.72
N LEU A 81 -3.81 5.43 -8.82
CA LEU A 81 -3.93 6.44 -7.76
C LEU A 81 -2.70 6.50 -6.84
N TRP A 82 -2.08 5.35 -6.54
CA TRP A 82 -0.85 5.33 -5.73
C TRP A 82 0.33 5.97 -6.45
N LYS A 83 0.47 5.72 -7.75
CA LYS A 83 1.52 6.33 -8.58
C LYS A 83 1.31 7.84 -8.70
N GLU A 84 0.09 8.29 -8.97
CA GLU A 84 -0.22 9.72 -9.06
C GLU A 84 0.00 10.44 -7.73
N PHE A 85 -0.39 9.82 -6.60
CA PHE A 85 -0.10 10.36 -5.28
C PHE A 85 1.41 10.45 -5.02
N LEU A 86 2.19 9.42 -5.39
CA LEU A 86 3.64 9.45 -5.25
C LEU A 86 4.28 10.54 -6.11
N ASN A 87 3.81 10.71 -7.36
CA ASN A 87 4.26 11.75 -8.27
C ASN A 87 4.01 13.14 -7.67
N LEU A 88 2.78 13.40 -7.20
CA LEU A 88 2.42 14.64 -6.51
C LEU A 88 3.29 14.87 -5.27
N TYR A 89 3.49 13.84 -4.46
CA TYR A 89 4.29 13.93 -3.24
C TYR A 89 5.75 14.28 -3.54
N GLN A 90 6.34 13.64 -4.55
CA GLN A 90 7.71 13.92 -4.99
C GLN A 90 7.82 15.31 -5.60
N PHE A 91 6.84 15.72 -6.40
CA PHE A 91 6.74 17.06 -6.95
C PHE A 91 6.76 18.10 -5.83
N LEU A 92 5.86 18.01 -4.85
CA LEU A 92 5.75 18.94 -3.72
C LEU A 92 7.00 19.00 -2.82
N ARG A 93 7.91 18.03 -2.92
CA ARG A 93 9.16 17.99 -2.17
C ARG A 93 10.37 18.54 -2.89
N LYS A 94 10.24 19.00 -4.14
CA LYS A 94 11.32 19.71 -4.83
C LYS A 94 11.63 21.02 -4.06
N ASP A 95 12.92 21.30 -3.86
CA ASP A 95 13.37 22.52 -3.17
C ASP A 95 13.10 23.81 -3.98
N LEU A 96 13.00 23.68 -5.30
CA LEU A 96 12.72 24.75 -6.24
C LEU A 96 11.74 24.25 -7.29
N PHE A 97 10.72 25.06 -7.58
CA PHE A 97 9.78 24.86 -8.68
C PHE A 97 10.09 25.89 -9.76
N THR A 98 10.12 25.46 -11.02
CA THR A 98 10.08 26.39 -12.15
C THR A 98 8.64 26.46 -12.68
N ASP A 99 8.23 27.59 -13.27
CA ASP A 99 6.88 27.72 -13.85
C ASP A 99 6.54 26.57 -14.84
N PRO A 100 7.48 26.09 -15.68
CA PRO A 100 7.26 24.89 -16.51
C PRO A 100 7.04 23.59 -15.73
N ASP A 101 7.66 23.43 -14.54
CA ASP A 101 7.39 22.27 -13.68
C ASP A 101 5.92 22.28 -13.23
N ILE A 102 5.38 23.46 -12.92
CA ILE A 102 3.99 23.65 -12.47
C ILE A 102 3.03 23.43 -13.65
N ASP A 103 3.29 24.05 -14.79
CA ASP A 103 2.46 23.96 -16.00
C ASP A 103 2.41 22.53 -16.59
N SER A 104 3.41 21.70 -16.32
CA SER A 104 3.44 20.29 -16.78
C SER A 104 2.71 19.32 -15.84
N PHE A 105 2.28 19.79 -14.68
CA PHE A 105 1.56 19.00 -13.69
C PHE A 105 0.03 19.12 -13.83
N ASP A 106 -0.46 20.18 -14.50
CA ASP A 106 -1.87 20.40 -14.88
C ASP A 106 -2.30 19.56 -16.11
#